data_AF-A0A538G4D4-F1
#
_entry.id   AF-A0A538G4D4-F1
#
_cell.length_a   1.000
_cell.length_b   1.000
_cell.length_c   1.000
_cell.angle_alpha   90.00
_cell.angle_beta   90.00
_cell.angle_gamma   90.00
#
_symmetry.space_group_name_H-M   'P 1'
#
loop_
_entity.id
_entity.type
_entity.pdbx_description
1 polymer ?
#
loop_
_entity_poly.entity_id
_entity_poly.type
_entity_poly.pdbx_seq_one_letter_code
_entity_poly.pdbx_strand_id
1 'polypeptide(L)'
;MDAATFSLHGAMTERDTDIEFDFFEEPETREAARPERPPMRGGPRPPIRTPQGITPLLRLVGLIAFAIVIVLLLVYAVEGCQSSSKHAKYANYMTKVSQIASNSHSIGTRLASLLGQPGVKASDVQTKLAGLARDEQQDIDTASAINPPGRLRDEHSRLIDALQYRYSGIVGISDSLRQAVSRKNLAAAQAGALLEAPAQRLLASDVVWDDSFKAPSIQVLRDQGVGDVRVPGSKFVQDPDFFTAAGLGAVVTRLRGANVSPTVGGLHGTNIVTTKALPQGTELSTQSTSPQPVVAGTNLGFAVTVEDSGDSAEVHIPVTLTITNGTKNIVKTQTIAFIDKKAQTTVTFRNIQLDSNFFGSQSTKVKVEVKPVPNEKTVSNNTAEYPVIFSLPQ
;
A
#
# COMPACT_ATOMS: atom_id res chain seq x y z
N MET A 1 52.13 -3.18 -14.28
CA MET A 1 53.05 -4.05 -15.03
C MET A 1 52.28 -5.33 -15.26
N ASP A 2 51.70 -5.66 -16.41
CA ASP A 2 51.89 -5.16 -17.77
C ASP A 2 50.60 -5.22 -18.57
N ALA A 3 50.56 -4.34 -19.58
CA ALA A 3 49.55 -4.21 -20.60
C ALA A 3 50.03 -4.86 -21.91
N ALA A 4 49.11 -5.45 -22.67
CA ALA A 4 49.16 -5.62 -24.13
C ALA A 4 47.77 -6.15 -24.54
N THR A 5 46.85 -5.40 -25.15
CA THR A 5 46.86 -4.74 -26.47
C THR A 5 47.11 -5.72 -27.61
N PHE A 6 46.05 -6.12 -28.31
CA PHE A 6 46.15 -6.67 -29.67
C PHE A 6 45.05 -6.08 -30.55
N SER A 7 45.49 -5.43 -31.61
CA SER A 7 44.75 -4.90 -32.75
C SER A 7 45.66 -5.25 -33.94
N LEU A 8 45.24 -5.86 -35.05
CA LEU A 8 44.49 -5.21 -36.15
C LEU A 8 44.30 -6.17 -37.35
N HIS A 9 43.24 -5.89 -38.12
CA HIS A 9 43.05 -5.98 -39.58
C HIS A 9 42.91 -7.33 -40.33
N GLY A 10 41.70 -7.52 -40.88
CA GLY A 10 41.41 -8.11 -42.19
C GLY A 10 40.28 -7.31 -42.85
N ALA A 11 40.44 -6.95 -44.13
CA ALA A 11 39.79 -5.83 -44.80
C ALA A 11 38.62 -6.17 -45.77
N MET A 12 37.80 -5.15 -46.04
CA MET A 12 36.99 -4.79 -47.25
C MET A 12 35.93 -5.78 -47.78
N THR A 13 34.71 -5.36 -48.18
CA THR A 13 34.42 -4.39 -49.27
C THR A 13 33.18 -3.49 -49.07
N GLU A 14 33.26 -2.35 -49.74
CA GLU A 14 32.35 -1.20 -49.92
C GLU A 14 30.88 -1.50 -50.26
N ARG A 15 29.98 -0.62 -49.80
CA ARG A 15 28.98 0.07 -50.64
C ARG A 15 28.66 1.45 -50.07
N ASP A 16 28.91 2.47 -50.90
CA ASP A 16 28.48 3.86 -50.79
C ASP A 16 26.98 4.03 -50.55
N THR A 17 26.61 5.02 -49.73
CA THR A 17 25.84 6.21 -50.19
C THR A 17 25.86 7.26 -49.08
N ASP A 18 26.61 8.33 -49.33
CA ASP A 18 26.62 9.58 -48.57
C ASP A 18 25.30 10.35 -48.77
N ILE A 19 24.70 10.82 -47.68
CA ILE A 19 23.65 11.86 -47.69
C ILE A 19 24.19 13.00 -46.83
N GLU A 20 24.82 13.96 -47.50
CA GLU A 20 25.31 15.20 -46.90
C GLU A 20 24.25 16.29 -47.09
N PHE A 21 23.88 16.92 -45.97
CA PHE A 21 22.99 18.06 -45.90
C PHE A 21 23.77 19.31 -46.26
N ASP A 22 23.25 20.14 -47.18
CA ASP A 22 23.72 21.51 -47.30
C ASP A 22 22.58 22.50 -47.54
N PHE A 23 22.79 23.67 -46.97
CA PHE A 23 21.81 24.64 -46.48
C PHE A 23 22.02 25.94 -47.24
N PHE A 24 21.12 26.34 -48.14
CA PHE A 24 21.15 27.68 -48.77
C PHE A 24 19.71 28.14 -49.07
N GLU A 25 19.20 29.12 -48.32
CA GLU A 25 19.11 30.55 -48.69
C GLU A 25 18.06 30.86 -49.78
N GLU A 26 16.97 31.50 -49.34
CA GLU A 26 16.00 32.26 -50.14
C GLU A 26 16.68 33.41 -50.92
N PRO A 27 16.17 33.85 -52.10
CA PRO A 27 15.05 34.81 -52.08
C PRO A 27 14.09 34.90 -53.30
N GLU A 28 13.00 35.64 -53.07
CA GLU A 28 12.22 36.55 -53.95
C GLU A 28 11.39 36.02 -55.16
N THR A 29 10.06 36.05 -54.97
CA THR A 29 9.02 36.72 -55.78
C THR A 29 8.94 36.48 -57.31
N ARG A 30 7.79 35.96 -57.79
CA ARG A 30 7.00 36.53 -58.93
C ARG A 30 5.66 35.85 -59.19
N GLU A 31 4.65 36.69 -59.44
CA GLU A 31 3.30 36.38 -59.94
C GLU A 31 3.31 35.60 -61.26
N ALA A 32 2.31 34.74 -61.46
CA ALA A 32 1.93 34.22 -62.76
C ALA A 32 0.46 34.58 -63.07
N ALA A 33 0.23 35.15 -64.24
CA ALA A 33 -1.05 35.65 -64.73
C ALA A 33 -1.72 34.71 -65.76
N ARG A 34 -3.06 34.82 -65.81
CA ARG A 34 -4.02 34.56 -66.93
C ARG A 34 -4.40 33.11 -67.27
N PRO A 35 -5.62 32.84 -67.81
CA PRO A 35 -6.16 33.49 -69.03
C PRO A 35 -7.62 34.00 -69.00
N GLU A 36 -7.89 34.84 -69.99
CA GLU A 36 -9.08 35.63 -70.33
C GLU A 36 -9.99 34.87 -71.33
N ARG A 37 -11.31 35.08 -71.29
CA ARG A 37 -12.29 34.64 -72.31
C ARG A 37 -13.42 35.69 -72.53
N PRO A 38 -14.07 35.70 -73.73
CA PRO A 38 -14.54 36.91 -74.44
C PRO A 38 -16.03 37.30 -74.22
N PRO A 39 -16.54 38.38 -74.88
CA PRO A 39 -17.69 39.17 -74.41
C PRO A 39 -19.03 38.83 -75.09
N MET A 40 -20.14 39.24 -74.47
CA MET A 40 -21.41 39.46 -75.19
C MET A 40 -22.24 40.59 -74.58
N ARG A 41 -22.93 41.31 -75.46
CA ARG A 41 -23.51 42.66 -75.32
C ARG A 41 -25.01 42.57 -75.61
N GLY A 42 -25.85 43.17 -74.75
CA GLY A 42 -27.10 43.84 -75.15
C GLY A 42 -28.46 43.18 -74.85
N GLY A 43 -29.36 43.93 -74.19
CA GLY A 43 -30.83 43.82 -74.33
C GLY A 43 -31.66 44.03 -73.04
N PRO A 44 -32.83 44.72 -73.05
CA PRO A 44 -33.34 45.52 -71.91
C PRO A 44 -34.55 44.97 -71.11
N ARG A 45 -34.71 45.49 -69.87
CA ARG A 45 -35.85 45.39 -68.89
C ARG A 45 -37.19 45.92 -69.47
N PRO A 46 -38.42 45.59 -68.94
CA PRO A 46 -38.90 45.87 -67.55
C PRO A 46 -40.05 44.92 -67.03
N PRO A 47 -40.91 45.29 -66.03
CA PRO A 47 -40.63 45.30 -64.57
C PRO A 47 -41.72 44.59 -63.71
N ILE A 48 -41.41 44.11 -62.49
CA ILE A 48 -42.41 44.06 -61.39
C ILE A 48 -41.74 44.38 -60.03
N ARG A 49 -42.33 45.34 -59.31
CA ARG A 49 -42.02 45.82 -57.95
C ARG A 49 -42.63 44.87 -56.90
N THR A 50 -41.99 44.54 -55.78
CA THR A 50 -42.08 45.15 -54.41
C THR A 50 -41.75 44.05 -53.37
N PRO A 51 -41.53 44.35 -52.06
CA PRO A 51 -40.87 45.49 -51.43
C PRO A 51 -39.66 45.07 -50.54
N GLN A 52 -38.81 46.05 -50.24
CA GLN A 52 -37.72 45.97 -49.27
C GLN A 52 -38.26 45.86 -47.85
N GLY A 53 -37.76 44.86 -47.11
CA GLY A 53 -37.84 44.78 -45.66
C GLY A 53 -36.52 45.25 -45.04
N ILE A 54 -36.63 46.27 -44.20
CA ILE A 54 -35.55 46.98 -43.51
C ILE A 54 -34.92 46.01 -42.49
N THR A 55 -33.61 45.73 -42.56
CA THR A 55 -32.65 45.50 -41.45
C THR A 55 -31.32 44.87 -41.91
N PRO A 56 -30.49 45.54 -42.74
CA PRO A 56 -29.17 45.02 -43.09
C PRO A 56 -28.11 45.22 -41.98
N LEU A 57 -28.28 46.14 -41.02
CA LEU A 57 -27.28 46.41 -39.97
C LEU A 57 -27.42 45.53 -38.71
N LEU A 58 -28.64 45.12 -38.34
CA LEU A 58 -28.89 44.24 -37.18
C LEU A 58 -28.44 42.80 -37.43
N ARG A 59 -28.47 42.33 -38.69
CA ARG A 59 -27.94 41.01 -39.07
C ARG A 59 -26.43 40.91 -38.94
N LEU A 60 -25.69 42.00 -39.19
CA LEU A 60 -24.22 42.00 -39.09
C LEU A 60 -23.76 41.98 -37.62
N VAL A 61 -24.35 42.81 -36.76
CA VAL A 61 -24.04 42.82 -35.33
C VAL A 61 -24.47 41.51 -34.66
N GLY A 62 -25.63 40.95 -35.04
CA GLY A 62 -26.07 39.64 -34.59
C GLY A 62 -25.15 38.50 -35.01
N LEU A 63 -24.62 38.52 -36.24
CA LEU A 63 -23.66 37.52 -36.72
C LEU A 63 -22.32 37.60 -36.00
N ILE A 64 -21.81 38.80 -35.71
CA ILE A 64 -20.55 38.99 -34.97
C ILE A 64 -20.72 38.50 -33.53
N ALA A 65 -21.82 38.86 -32.85
CA ALA A 65 -22.11 38.37 -31.50
C ALA A 65 -22.28 36.85 -31.47
N PHE A 66 -22.95 36.26 -32.46
CA PHE A 66 -23.11 34.81 -32.58
C PHE A 66 -21.77 34.10 -32.86
N ALA A 67 -20.92 34.67 -33.72
CA ALA A 67 -19.58 34.15 -33.98
C ALA A 67 -18.70 34.19 -32.71
N ILE A 68 -18.77 35.26 -31.92
CA ILE A 68 -18.06 35.36 -30.64
C ILE A 68 -18.57 34.29 -29.66
N VAL A 69 -19.89 34.09 -29.56
CA VAL A 69 -20.47 33.04 -28.71
C VAL A 69 -20.05 31.64 -29.16
N ILE A 70 -20.00 31.39 -30.48
CA ILE A 70 -19.50 30.12 -31.02
C ILE A 70 -18.03 29.91 -30.70
N VAL A 71 -17.19 30.95 -30.85
CA VAL A 71 -15.77 30.87 -30.51
C VAL A 71 -15.59 30.60 -29.01
N LEU A 72 -16.37 31.25 -28.14
CA LEU A 72 -16.35 31.00 -26.70
C LEU A 72 -16.81 29.57 -26.35
N LEU A 73 -17.87 29.08 -27.00
CA LEU A 73 -18.32 27.69 -26.83
C LEU A 73 -17.30 26.67 -27.35
N LEU A 74 -16.61 26.98 -28.46
CA LEU A 74 -15.54 26.14 -29.00
C LEU A 74 -14.32 26.11 -28.08
N VAL A 75 -13.89 27.25 -27.52
CA VAL A 75 -12.80 27.30 -26.54
C VAL A 75 -13.16 26.48 -25.29
N TYR A 76 -14.37 26.65 -24.77
CA TYR A 76 -14.84 25.91 -23.60
C TYR A 76 -15.03 24.40 -23.87
N ALA A 77 -15.45 24.03 -25.09
CA ALA A 77 -15.58 22.63 -25.52
C ALA A 77 -14.22 21.95 -25.76
N VAL A 78 -13.22 22.68 -26.26
CA VAL A 78 -11.86 22.18 -26.45
C VAL A 78 -11.17 21.98 -25.10
N GLU A 79 -11.38 22.87 -24.13
CA GLU A 79 -10.90 22.69 -22.75
C GLU A 79 -11.60 21.50 -22.03
N GLY A 80 -12.89 21.29 -22.28
CA GLY A 80 -13.66 20.15 -21.74
C GLY A 80 -13.21 18.78 -22.23
N CYS A 81 -12.83 18.64 -23.50
CA CYS A 81 -12.30 17.39 -24.05
C CYS A 81 -10.84 17.12 -23.65
N GLN A 82 -10.00 18.16 -23.51
CA GLN A 82 -8.61 18.01 -23.07
C GLN A 82 -8.50 17.72 -21.56
N SER A 83 -9.33 18.35 -20.73
CA SER A 83 -9.36 18.07 -19.28
C SER A 83 -9.82 16.64 -18.99
N SER A 84 -10.88 16.17 -19.66
CA SER A 84 -11.36 14.78 -19.57
C SER A 84 -10.30 13.76 -20.01
N SER A 85 -9.58 14.02 -21.11
CA SER A 85 -8.53 13.11 -21.58
C SER A 85 -7.29 13.08 -20.68
N LYS A 86 -6.92 14.22 -20.08
CA LYS A 86 -5.83 14.30 -19.09
C LYS A 86 -6.20 13.51 -17.85
N HIS A 87 -7.35 13.80 -17.24
CA HIS A 87 -7.83 13.09 -16.07
C HIS A 87 -7.87 11.58 -16.29
N ALA A 88 -8.49 11.14 -17.41
CA ALA A 88 -8.55 9.73 -17.78
C ALA A 88 -7.16 9.09 -17.90
N LYS A 89 -6.15 9.80 -18.44
CA LYS A 89 -4.78 9.29 -18.53
C LYS A 89 -4.16 9.03 -17.15
N TYR A 90 -4.29 9.98 -16.22
CA TYR A 90 -3.77 9.84 -14.85
C TYR A 90 -4.54 8.77 -14.06
N ALA A 91 -5.87 8.75 -14.18
CA ALA A 91 -6.72 7.75 -13.55
C ALA A 91 -6.39 6.33 -14.06
N ASN A 92 -6.26 6.14 -15.37
CA ASN A 92 -5.90 4.85 -15.96
C ASN A 92 -4.51 4.38 -15.52
N TYR A 93 -3.55 5.29 -15.42
CA TYR A 93 -2.23 5.00 -14.87
C TYR A 93 -2.33 4.53 -13.40
N MET A 94 -3.02 5.30 -12.54
CA MET A 94 -3.16 4.95 -11.12
C MET A 94 -3.95 3.65 -10.90
N THR A 95 -4.91 3.32 -11.77
CA THR A 95 -5.59 2.02 -11.74
C THR A 95 -4.64 0.86 -11.99
N LYS A 96 -3.73 0.96 -12.97
CA LYS A 96 -2.71 -0.07 -13.21
C LYS A 96 -1.75 -0.21 -12.03
N VAL A 97 -1.32 0.92 -11.48
CA VAL A 97 -0.48 0.95 -10.28
C VAL A 97 -1.21 0.35 -9.08
N SER A 98 -2.52 0.57 -8.94
CA SER A 98 -3.32 0.02 -7.84
C SER A 98 -3.39 -1.50 -7.88
N GLN A 99 -3.37 -2.12 -9.06
CA GLN A 99 -3.30 -3.57 -9.18
C GLN A 99 -1.96 -4.10 -8.65
N ILE A 100 -0.85 -3.49 -9.05
CA ILE A 100 0.50 -3.84 -8.58
C ILE A 100 0.60 -3.63 -7.05
N ALA A 101 0.11 -2.49 -6.56
CA ALA A 101 0.11 -2.15 -5.14
C ALA A 101 -0.62 -3.20 -4.28
N SER A 102 -1.76 -3.69 -4.77
CA SER A 102 -2.59 -4.70 -4.10
C SER A 102 -1.93 -6.08 -4.14
N ASN A 103 -1.34 -6.46 -5.28
CA ASN A 103 -0.59 -7.70 -5.43
C ASN A 103 0.61 -7.73 -4.47
N SER A 104 1.46 -6.70 -4.51
CA SER A 104 2.64 -6.59 -3.65
C SER A 104 2.28 -6.57 -2.16
N HIS A 105 1.18 -5.90 -1.76
CA HIS A 105 0.66 -5.98 -0.39
C HIS A 105 0.27 -7.43 0.02
N SER A 106 -0.39 -8.15 -0.89
CA SER A 106 -0.75 -9.56 -0.68
C SER A 106 0.49 -10.46 -0.56
N ILE A 107 1.53 -10.21 -1.37
CA ILE A 107 2.82 -10.91 -1.29
C ILE A 107 3.46 -10.69 0.09
N GLY A 108 3.50 -9.45 0.59
CA GLY A 108 4.00 -9.14 1.94
C GLY A 108 3.23 -9.85 3.06
N THR A 109 1.90 -9.92 2.95
CA THR A 109 1.05 -10.67 3.90
C THR A 109 1.32 -12.18 3.86
N ARG A 110 1.45 -12.75 2.65
CA ARG A 110 1.80 -14.17 2.46
C ARG A 110 3.19 -14.49 2.96
N LEU A 111 4.16 -13.57 2.83
CA LEU A 111 5.50 -13.69 3.37
C LEU A 111 5.47 -13.79 4.90
N ALA A 112 4.84 -12.82 5.56
CA ALA A 112 4.72 -12.82 7.03
C ALA A 112 4.00 -14.07 7.53
N SER A 113 2.90 -14.46 6.88
CA SER A 113 2.17 -15.69 7.21
C SER A 113 3.05 -16.94 7.07
N LEU A 114 3.80 -17.06 5.97
CA LEU A 114 4.70 -18.18 5.72
C LEU A 114 5.81 -18.29 6.76
N LEU A 115 6.45 -17.17 7.09
CA LEU A 115 7.51 -17.14 8.10
C LEU A 115 6.94 -17.38 9.50
N GLY A 116 5.72 -16.94 9.79
CA GLY A 116 5.02 -17.19 11.05
C GLY A 116 4.42 -18.59 11.20
N GLN A 117 4.24 -19.34 10.10
CA GLN A 117 3.49 -20.60 10.11
C GLN A 117 4.21 -21.74 10.89
N PRO A 118 3.60 -22.31 11.93
CA PRO A 118 4.17 -23.44 12.66
C PRO A 118 4.10 -24.74 11.84
N GLY A 119 5.00 -25.69 12.15
CA GLY A 119 4.98 -27.05 11.58
C GLY A 119 5.40 -27.18 10.11
N VAL A 120 5.86 -26.10 9.47
CA VAL A 120 6.34 -26.13 8.07
C VAL A 120 7.82 -26.49 8.03
N LYS A 121 8.22 -27.35 7.09
CA LYS A 121 9.64 -27.71 6.90
C LYS A 121 10.41 -26.58 6.25
N ALA A 122 11.71 -26.46 6.57
CA ALA A 122 12.59 -25.46 5.97
C ALA A 122 12.62 -25.53 4.42
N SER A 123 12.56 -26.73 3.84
CA SER A 123 12.49 -26.93 2.39
C SER A 123 11.22 -26.34 1.76
N ASP A 124 10.10 -26.47 2.46
CA ASP A 124 8.80 -25.99 1.97
C ASP A 124 8.74 -24.46 2.08
N VAL A 125 9.31 -23.90 3.17
CA VAL A 125 9.48 -22.45 3.31
C VAL A 125 10.35 -21.90 2.18
N GLN A 126 11.49 -22.52 1.87
CA GLN A 126 12.36 -22.08 0.77
C GLN A 126 11.64 -22.11 -0.59
N THR A 127 10.91 -23.18 -0.87
CA THR A 127 10.14 -23.32 -2.11
C THR A 127 9.07 -22.23 -2.23
N LYS A 128 8.35 -21.96 -1.15
CA LYS A 128 7.31 -20.92 -1.12
C LYS A 128 7.91 -19.51 -1.20
N LEU A 129 9.05 -19.24 -0.56
CA LEU A 129 9.77 -17.96 -0.69
C LEU A 129 10.21 -17.71 -2.14
N ALA A 130 10.70 -18.74 -2.84
CA ALA A 130 11.04 -18.63 -4.26
C ALA A 130 9.80 -18.36 -5.15
N GLY A 131 8.62 -18.85 -4.75
CA GLY A 131 7.35 -18.47 -5.37
C GLY A 131 7.04 -16.98 -5.17
N LEU A 132 7.09 -16.50 -3.93
CA LEU A 132 6.83 -15.09 -3.60
C LEU A 132 7.82 -14.14 -4.31
N ALA A 133 9.10 -14.52 -4.40
CA ALA A 133 10.08 -13.72 -5.13
C ALA A 133 9.76 -13.63 -6.63
N ARG A 134 9.27 -14.71 -7.24
CA ARG A 134 8.81 -14.68 -8.65
C ARG A 134 7.56 -13.82 -8.82
N ASP A 135 6.63 -13.90 -7.89
CA ASP A 135 5.43 -13.06 -7.90
C ASP A 135 5.82 -11.56 -7.83
N GLU A 136 6.76 -11.19 -6.95
CA GLU A 136 7.23 -9.79 -6.83
C GLU A 136 8.05 -9.34 -8.05
N GLN A 137 8.84 -10.24 -8.64
CA GLN A 137 9.53 -9.94 -9.90
C GLN A 137 8.54 -9.63 -11.03
N GLN A 138 7.42 -10.36 -11.10
CA GLN A 138 6.37 -10.08 -12.08
C GLN A 138 5.74 -8.69 -11.85
N ASP A 139 5.60 -8.26 -10.59
CA ASP A 139 5.14 -6.90 -10.27
C ASP A 139 6.15 -5.83 -10.76
N ILE A 140 7.47 -6.07 -10.63
CA ILE A 140 8.52 -5.20 -11.19
C ILE A 140 8.45 -5.14 -12.72
N ASP A 141 8.32 -6.29 -13.38
CA ASP A 141 8.26 -6.37 -14.84
C ASP A 141 7.00 -5.66 -15.37
N THR A 142 5.86 -5.88 -14.70
CA THR A 142 4.59 -5.22 -15.01
C THR A 142 4.68 -3.72 -14.80
N ALA A 143 5.29 -3.26 -13.70
CA ALA A 143 5.53 -1.85 -13.44
C ALA A 143 6.40 -1.22 -14.54
N SER A 144 7.52 -1.86 -14.88
CA SER A 144 8.48 -1.38 -15.88
C SER A 144 7.89 -1.28 -17.29
N ALA A 145 6.88 -2.09 -17.61
CA ALA A 145 6.16 -2.05 -18.87
C ALA A 145 5.10 -0.94 -18.95
N ILE A 146 4.77 -0.27 -17.84
CA ILE A 146 3.83 0.85 -17.84
C ILE A 146 4.54 2.10 -18.35
N ASN A 147 3.89 2.81 -19.28
CA ASN A 147 4.32 4.16 -19.67
C ASN A 147 3.61 5.20 -18.79
N PRO A 148 4.28 5.80 -17.79
CA PRO A 148 3.66 6.78 -16.91
C PRO A 148 3.39 8.12 -17.61
N PRO A 149 2.42 8.91 -17.13
CA PRO A 149 2.32 10.32 -17.50
C PRO A 149 3.65 11.03 -17.28
N GLY A 150 4.03 11.95 -18.18
CA GLY A 150 5.38 12.51 -18.19
C GLY A 150 5.83 13.17 -16.87
N ARG A 151 4.89 13.76 -16.11
CA ARG A 151 5.15 14.37 -14.81
C ARG A 151 5.23 13.39 -13.63
N LEU A 152 4.91 12.12 -13.86
CA LEU A 152 4.98 11.04 -12.86
C LEU A 152 6.13 10.06 -13.14
N ARG A 153 7.04 10.38 -14.07
CA ARG A 153 8.14 9.48 -14.45
C ARG A 153 9.09 9.23 -13.28
N ASP A 154 9.40 10.27 -12.53
CA ASP A 154 10.32 10.18 -11.39
C ASP A 154 9.67 9.35 -10.28
N GLU A 155 8.42 9.64 -9.93
CA GLU A 155 7.65 8.88 -8.92
C GLU A 155 7.46 7.42 -9.34
N HIS A 156 7.21 7.16 -10.62
CA HIS A 156 7.11 5.81 -11.15
C HIS A 156 8.42 5.03 -10.98
N SER A 157 9.57 5.67 -11.17
CA SER A 157 10.87 5.04 -10.88
C SER A 157 11.02 4.69 -9.40
N ARG A 158 10.51 5.53 -8.48
CA ARG A 158 10.51 5.25 -7.03
C ARG A 158 9.58 4.11 -6.63
N LEU A 159 8.48 3.95 -7.33
CA LEU A 159 7.64 2.76 -7.19
C LEU A 159 8.41 1.50 -7.59
N ILE A 160 9.14 1.52 -8.70
CA ILE A 160 9.97 0.40 -9.12
C ILE A 160 11.07 0.13 -8.10
N ASP A 161 11.74 1.16 -7.58
CA ASP A 161 12.74 1.03 -6.50
C ASP A 161 12.12 0.29 -5.29
N ALA A 162 10.93 0.68 -4.82
CA ALA A 162 10.25 0.01 -3.71
C ALA A 162 10.02 -1.49 -3.99
N LEU A 163 9.52 -1.84 -5.19
CA LEU A 163 9.32 -3.24 -5.59
C LEU A 163 10.63 -4.02 -5.67
N GLN A 164 11.73 -3.40 -6.13
CA GLN A 164 13.05 -4.02 -6.15
C GLN A 164 13.60 -4.26 -4.74
N TYR A 165 13.35 -3.35 -3.79
CA TYR A 165 13.68 -3.57 -2.38
C TYR A 165 12.88 -4.74 -1.80
N ARG A 166 11.60 -4.89 -2.16
CA ARG A 166 10.75 -6.03 -1.76
C ARG A 166 11.29 -7.34 -2.32
N TYR A 167 11.53 -7.40 -3.63
CA TYR A 167 12.09 -8.57 -4.30
C TYR A 167 13.43 -8.99 -3.68
N SER A 168 14.38 -8.06 -3.59
CA SER A 168 15.71 -8.33 -3.03
C SER A 168 15.65 -8.69 -1.54
N GLY A 169 14.70 -8.15 -0.78
CA GLY A 169 14.44 -8.55 0.59
C GLY A 169 13.91 -9.98 0.69
N ILE A 170 12.96 -10.41 -0.15
CA ILE A 170 12.45 -11.81 -0.16
C ILE A 170 13.58 -12.78 -0.53
N VAL A 171 14.33 -12.49 -1.60
CA VAL A 171 15.46 -13.32 -2.05
C VAL A 171 16.52 -13.41 -0.97
N GLY A 172 16.91 -12.27 -0.39
CA GLY A 172 17.90 -12.22 0.66
C GLY A 172 17.46 -12.93 1.94
N ILE A 173 16.18 -12.85 2.33
CA ILE A 173 15.62 -13.66 3.43
C ILE A 173 15.73 -15.14 3.10
N SER A 174 15.37 -15.58 1.89
CA SER A 174 15.46 -16.99 1.48
C SER A 174 16.89 -17.54 1.59
N ASP A 175 17.87 -16.79 1.09
CA ASP A 175 19.27 -17.19 1.11
C ASP A 175 19.85 -17.16 2.53
N SER A 176 19.57 -16.10 3.29
CA SER A 176 20.04 -15.95 4.67
C SER A 176 19.40 -16.98 5.59
N LEU A 177 18.12 -17.31 5.37
CA LEU A 177 17.41 -18.36 6.09
C LEU A 177 18.02 -19.74 5.81
N ARG A 178 18.36 -20.04 4.55
CA ARG A 178 19.06 -21.29 4.19
C ARG A 178 20.38 -21.42 4.92
N GLN A 179 21.18 -20.34 4.97
CA GLN A 179 22.45 -20.29 5.69
C GLN A 179 22.26 -20.40 7.21
N ALA A 180 21.27 -19.71 7.76
CA ALA A 180 20.98 -19.74 9.17
C ALA A 180 20.51 -21.14 9.58
N VAL A 181 19.59 -21.77 8.84
CA VAL A 181 19.11 -23.14 9.14
C VAL A 181 20.23 -24.18 9.05
N SER A 182 21.18 -24.07 8.11
CA SER A 182 22.27 -25.04 8.00
C SER A 182 23.28 -24.95 9.15
N ARG A 183 23.44 -23.79 9.78
CA ARG A 183 24.35 -23.56 10.91
C ARG A 183 23.69 -23.91 12.26
N LYS A 184 23.77 -25.17 12.65
CA LYS A 184 23.08 -25.72 13.85
C LYS A 184 23.49 -25.09 15.19
N ASN A 185 24.69 -24.53 15.30
CA ASN A 185 25.26 -24.04 16.57
C ASN A 185 25.08 -22.54 16.82
N LEU A 186 24.43 -21.80 15.92
CA LEU A 186 24.20 -20.36 16.13
C LEU A 186 23.06 -20.15 17.12
N ALA A 187 23.27 -19.30 18.13
CA ALA A 187 22.19 -18.83 19.00
C ALA A 187 21.10 -18.11 18.18
N ALA A 188 19.86 -18.05 18.70
CA ALA A 188 18.73 -17.47 17.98
C ALA A 188 19.00 -16.03 17.52
N ALA A 189 19.56 -15.18 18.38
CA ALA A 189 19.91 -13.79 18.04
C ALA A 189 20.94 -13.71 16.90
N GLN A 190 21.99 -14.55 16.92
CA GLN A 190 23.01 -14.60 15.88
C GLN A 190 22.45 -15.16 14.56
N ALA A 191 21.53 -16.12 14.66
CA ALA A 191 20.85 -16.69 13.52
C ALA A 191 19.96 -15.64 12.84
N GLY A 192 19.18 -14.90 13.63
CA GLY A 192 18.32 -13.82 13.13
C GLY A 192 19.09 -12.63 12.57
N ALA A 193 20.24 -12.29 13.15
CA ALA A 193 21.13 -11.24 12.63
C ALA A 193 21.58 -11.50 11.18
N LEU A 194 21.66 -12.76 10.74
CA LEU A 194 21.96 -13.08 9.33
C LEU A 194 20.85 -12.61 8.37
N LEU A 195 19.61 -12.50 8.85
CA LEU A 195 18.45 -12.09 8.05
C LEU A 195 18.15 -10.59 8.18
N GLU A 196 18.88 -9.86 9.01
CA GLU A 196 18.56 -8.47 9.33
C GLU A 196 18.69 -7.55 8.11
N ALA A 197 19.80 -7.61 7.37
CA ALA A 197 20.00 -6.77 6.19
C ALA A 197 18.89 -6.94 5.13
N PRO A 198 18.48 -8.16 4.71
CA PRO A 198 17.35 -8.28 3.79
C PRO A 198 16.01 -7.90 4.41
N ALA A 199 15.82 -8.08 5.72
CA ALA A 199 14.61 -7.61 6.41
C ALA A 199 14.52 -6.07 6.44
N GLN A 200 15.63 -5.38 6.66
CA GLN A 200 15.72 -3.92 6.56
C GLN A 200 15.38 -3.42 5.15
N ARG A 201 15.71 -4.17 4.10
CA ARG A 201 15.27 -3.81 2.73
C ARG A 201 13.75 -3.85 2.59
N LEU A 202 13.09 -4.85 3.18
CA LEU A 202 11.62 -4.91 3.18
C LEU A 202 11.00 -3.72 3.91
N LEU A 203 11.54 -3.37 5.08
CA LEU A 203 11.09 -2.21 5.85
C LEU A 203 11.31 -0.89 5.08
N ALA A 204 12.49 -0.73 4.50
CA ALA A 204 12.82 0.45 3.68
C ALA A 204 11.89 0.57 2.46
N SER A 205 11.44 -0.54 1.87
CA SER A 205 10.55 -0.51 0.72
C SER A 205 9.23 0.23 0.99
N ASP A 206 8.70 0.13 2.20
CA ASP A 206 7.45 0.81 2.58
C ASP A 206 7.66 2.31 2.73
N VAL A 207 8.82 2.72 3.27
CA VAL A 207 9.23 4.13 3.32
C VAL A 207 9.41 4.68 1.91
N VAL A 208 10.08 3.96 1.02
CA VAL A 208 10.24 4.37 -0.39
C VAL A 208 8.89 4.48 -1.09
N TRP A 209 7.98 3.53 -0.88
CA TRP A 209 6.64 3.59 -1.46
C TRP A 209 5.86 4.83 -0.99
N ASP A 210 5.79 5.05 0.33
CA ASP A 210 4.97 6.13 0.89
C ASP A 210 5.61 7.52 0.63
N ASP A 211 6.91 7.67 0.87
CA ASP A 211 7.58 8.98 0.88
C ASP A 211 8.14 9.38 -0.49
N SER A 212 8.54 8.41 -1.33
CA SER A 212 9.19 8.71 -2.62
C SER A 212 8.27 8.48 -3.83
N PHE A 213 7.25 7.62 -3.73
CA PHE A 213 6.25 7.46 -4.79
C PHE A 213 4.94 8.17 -4.44
N LYS A 214 4.29 7.77 -3.34
CA LYS A 214 2.88 8.11 -3.10
C LYS A 214 2.68 9.59 -2.74
N ALA A 215 3.41 10.10 -1.75
CA ALA A 215 3.26 11.49 -1.34
C ALA A 215 3.64 12.48 -2.47
N PRO A 216 4.76 12.31 -3.20
CA PRO A 216 5.07 13.14 -4.36
C PRO A 216 4.05 12.99 -5.50
N SER A 217 3.54 11.78 -5.77
CA SER A 217 2.49 11.57 -6.79
C SER A 217 1.21 12.34 -6.47
N ILE A 218 0.80 12.40 -5.20
CA ILE A 218 -0.36 13.20 -4.78
C ILE A 218 -0.10 14.68 -5.07
N GLN A 219 1.11 15.18 -4.82
CA GLN A 219 1.48 16.55 -5.14
C GLN A 219 1.39 16.82 -6.65
N VAL A 220 1.98 15.95 -7.47
CA VAL A 220 1.91 16.06 -8.93
C VAL A 220 0.47 16.05 -9.41
N LEU A 221 -0.39 15.14 -8.92
CA LEU A 221 -1.80 15.10 -9.34
C LEU A 221 -2.55 16.39 -9.01
N ARG A 222 -2.29 16.99 -7.84
CA ARG A 222 -2.85 18.31 -7.48
C ARG A 222 -2.37 19.41 -8.41
N ASP A 223 -1.06 19.48 -8.67
CA ASP A 223 -0.46 20.48 -9.56
C ASP A 223 -0.93 20.32 -11.02
N GLN A 224 -1.33 19.11 -11.38
CA GLN A 224 -1.88 18.78 -12.69
C GLN A 224 -3.41 18.98 -12.78
N GLY A 225 -4.08 19.43 -11.73
CA GLY A 225 -5.53 19.68 -11.72
C GLY A 225 -6.39 18.41 -11.72
N VAL A 226 -5.82 17.28 -11.28
CA VAL A 226 -6.48 15.94 -11.23
C VAL A 226 -6.35 15.33 -9.84
N GLY A 227 -6.41 16.18 -8.80
CA GLY A 227 -6.18 15.80 -7.41
C GLY A 227 -7.22 14.86 -6.80
N ASP A 228 -8.34 14.63 -7.49
CA ASP A 228 -9.36 13.64 -7.14
C ASP A 228 -8.98 12.20 -7.53
N VAL A 229 -7.97 12.02 -8.40
CA VAL A 229 -7.43 10.71 -8.72
C VAL A 229 -6.69 10.15 -7.50
N ARG A 230 -7.12 8.98 -7.03
CA ARG A 230 -6.52 8.33 -5.86
C ARG A 230 -5.18 7.67 -6.20
N VAL A 231 -4.14 8.03 -5.44
CA VAL A 231 -2.86 7.31 -5.47
C VAL A 231 -2.93 6.09 -4.55
N PRO A 232 -2.60 4.88 -5.04
CA PRO A 232 -2.67 3.66 -4.24
C PRO A 232 -1.56 3.60 -3.18
N GLY A 233 -1.90 3.09 -2.00
CA GLY A 233 -0.92 2.69 -0.99
C GLY A 233 -0.56 1.22 -1.13
N SER A 234 0.63 0.84 -0.70
CA SER A 234 1.03 -0.56 -0.58
C SER A 234 1.95 -0.69 0.64
N LYS A 235 1.43 -1.28 1.72
CA LYS A 235 2.21 -1.61 2.91
C LYS A 235 2.63 -3.07 2.80
N PHE A 236 3.91 -3.36 2.65
CA PHE A 236 4.42 -4.72 2.50
C PHE A 236 4.64 -5.38 3.86
N VAL A 237 5.29 -4.67 4.78
CA VAL A 237 5.57 -5.13 6.14
C VAL A 237 4.44 -4.68 7.08
N GLN A 238 3.58 -5.62 7.46
CA GLN A 238 2.45 -5.30 8.35
C GLN A 238 2.92 -4.96 9.76
N ASP A 239 3.88 -5.73 10.26
CA ASP A 239 4.45 -5.65 11.59
C ASP A 239 5.99 -5.59 11.50
N PRO A 240 6.61 -4.42 11.74
CA PRO A 240 8.05 -4.27 11.72
C PRO A 240 8.80 -5.09 12.77
N ASP A 241 8.20 -5.34 13.94
CA ASP A 241 8.87 -6.01 15.06
C ASP A 241 9.15 -7.49 14.75
N PHE A 242 8.30 -8.11 13.93
CA PHE A 242 8.51 -9.45 13.39
C PHE A 242 9.79 -9.56 12.55
N PHE A 243 10.17 -8.50 11.84
CA PHE A 243 11.32 -8.46 10.92
C PHE A 243 12.64 -8.04 11.59
N THR A 244 12.68 -8.05 12.93
CA THR A 244 13.90 -7.84 13.71
C THR A 244 14.74 -9.11 13.81
N ALA A 245 16.00 -8.97 14.24
CA ALA A 245 16.87 -10.12 14.52
C ALA A 245 16.26 -11.09 15.56
N ALA A 246 15.50 -10.58 16.54
CA ALA A 246 14.83 -11.42 17.53
C ALA A 246 13.70 -12.25 16.89
N GLY A 247 12.77 -11.61 16.19
CA GLY A 247 11.64 -12.28 15.53
C GLY A 247 12.09 -13.30 14.48
N LEU A 248 13.04 -12.92 13.61
CA LEU A 248 13.59 -13.81 12.59
C LEU A 248 14.46 -14.92 13.20
N GLY A 249 15.12 -14.66 14.34
CA GLY A 249 15.84 -15.67 15.10
C GLY A 249 14.93 -16.79 15.63
N ALA A 250 13.72 -16.44 16.07
CA ALA A 250 12.70 -17.42 16.46
C ALA A 250 12.25 -18.28 15.26
N VAL A 251 12.05 -17.67 14.09
CA VAL A 251 11.72 -18.38 12.84
C VAL A 251 12.81 -19.41 12.47
N VAL A 252 14.09 -19.01 12.51
CA VAL A 252 15.20 -19.93 12.21
C VAL A 252 15.25 -21.08 13.22
N THR A 253 15.12 -20.78 14.50
CA THR A 253 15.17 -21.79 15.58
C THR A 253 14.10 -22.85 15.36
N ARG A 254 12.87 -22.42 15.04
CA ARG A 254 11.76 -23.31 14.67
C ARG A 254 12.09 -24.18 13.45
N LEU A 255 12.64 -23.61 12.40
CA LEU A 255 12.87 -24.31 11.13
C LEU A 255 14.05 -25.28 11.14
N ARG A 256 15.01 -25.13 12.05
CA ARG A 256 16.15 -26.06 12.15
C ARG A 256 15.76 -27.47 12.52
N GLY A 257 14.54 -27.70 13.02
CA GLY A 257 14.23 -28.97 13.64
C GLY A 257 15.19 -29.31 14.79
N ALA A 258 16.01 -28.33 15.25
CA ALA A 258 16.16 -28.17 16.67
C ALA A 258 14.73 -28.30 17.15
N ASN A 259 14.50 -29.29 17.98
CA ASN A 259 13.46 -29.13 18.95
C ASN A 259 13.62 -27.66 19.45
N VAL A 260 12.80 -26.74 18.94
CA VAL A 260 11.72 -26.34 19.79
C VAL A 260 10.86 -27.61 19.84
N SER A 261 11.10 -28.65 20.67
CA SER A 261 11.19 -28.52 22.11
C SER A 261 10.32 -27.31 22.41
N PRO A 262 9.04 -27.48 22.69
CA PRO A 262 8.38 -26.63 23.67
C PRO A 262 9.25 -26.19 24.89
N THR A 263 10.58 -26.15 24.87
CA THR A 263 11.40 -27.11 25.63
C THR A 263 10.75 -28.52 25.54
N VAL A 264 11.37 -29.62 25.12
CA VAL A 264 10.77 -30.95 25.36
C VAL A 264 10.72 -31.03 26.88
N GLY A 265 9.55 -30.76 27.45
CA GLY A 265 9.32 -30.55 28.89
C GLY A 265 8.95 -29.13 29.36
N GLY A 266 8.95 -28.09 28.52
CA GLY A 266 8.65 -26.71 28.95
C GLY A 266 7.19 -26.39 28.77
N LEU A 267 6.67 -25.55 29.66
CA LEU A 267 5.29 -25.16 29.60
C LEU A 267 5.11 -24.21 28.42
N HIS A 268 4.06 -24.39 27.63
CA HIS A 268 3.52 -23.32 26.79
C HIS A 268 2.35 -22.72 27.53
N GLY A 269 2.21 -21.40 27.48
CA GLY A 269 0.98 -20.79 27.92
C GLY A 269 1.02 -19.29 27.89
N THR A 270 -0.12 -18.72 27.59
CA THR A 270 -0.35 -17.30 27.81
C THR A 270 -0.99 -17.09 29.17
N ASN A 271 -0.93 -15.87 29.68
CA ASN A 271 -1.61 -15.51 30.91
C ASN A 271 -2.09 -14.07 30.81
N ILE A 272 -3.36 -13.82 31.11
CA ILE A 272 -3.83 -12.45 31.29
C ILE A 272 -3.30 -11.96 32.64
N VAL A 273 -2.40 -10.98 32.62
CA VAL A 273 -1.81 -10.41 33.83
C VAL A 273 -2.70 -9.33 34.41
N THR A 274 -3.08 -8.36 33.57
CA THR A 274 -3.94 -7.24 33.99
C THR A 274 -4.87 -6.83 32.87
N THR A 275 -6.02 -6.27 33.24
CA THR A 275 -6.89 -5.53 32.32
C THR A 275 -7.24 -4.20 32.97
N LYS A 276 -6.91 -3.09 32.30
CA LYS A 276 -7.13 -1.73 32.79
C LYS A 276 -8.15 -1.01 31.93
N ALA A 277 -9.16 -0.42 32.55
CA ALA A 277 -10.11 0.47 31.91
C ALA A 277 -9.50 1.87 31.74
N LEU A 278 -9.66 2.45 30.55
CA LEU A 278 -9.07 3.71 30.14
C LEU A 278 -10.18 4.75 29.91
N PRO A 279 -9.92 6.05 30.14
CA PRO A 279 -8.59 6.68 30.31
C PRO A 279 -8.01 6.63 31.73
N GLN A 280 -8.80 6.31 32.76
CA GLN A 280 -8.38 6.41 34.16
C GLN A 280 -7.28 5.41 34.55
N GLY A 281 -7.08 4.34 33.79
CA GLY A 281 -6.09 3.31 34.10
C GLY A 281 -6.53 2.37 35.24
N THR A 282 -7.82 2.36 35.56
CA THR A 282 -8.39 1.54 36.64
C THR A 282 -8.24 0.06 36.32
N GLU A 283 -7.52 -0.66 37.18
CA GLU A 283 -7.36 -2.10 37.05
C GLU A 283 -8.64 -2.84 37.43
N LEU A 284 -9.07 -3.74 36.54
CA LEU A 284 -10.27 -4.54 36.71
C LEU A 284 -9.94 -5.83 37.46
N SER A 285 -10.87 -6.27 38.30
CA SER A 285 -10.73 -7.44 39.16
C SER A 285 -11.83 -8.44 38.86
N THR A 286 -11.44 -9.71 38.69
CA THR A 286 -12.37 -10.84 38.54
C THR A 286 -13.02 -11.25 39.87
N GLN A 287 -12.49 -10.76 40.99
CA GLN A 287 -12.90 -11.12 42.36
C GLN A 287 -13.87 -10.09 42.97
N SER A 288 -14.25 -9.05 42.22
CA SER A 288 -15.12 -8.00 42.75
C SER A 288 -16.52 -8.53 43.06
N THR A 289 -17.01 -8.26 44.27
CA THR A 289 -18.37 -8.63 44.71
C THR A 289 -19.45 -7.67 44.19
N SER A 290 -19.04 -6.51 43.66
CA SER A 290 -19.89 -5.52 43.00
C SER A 290 -19.28 -5.06 41.67
N PRO A 291 -20.07 -4.65 40.66
CA PRO A 291 -19.52 -4.14 39.40
C PRO A 291 -18.62 -2.92 39.62
N GLN A 292 -17.42 -2.93 39.03
CA GLN A 292 -16.49 -1.81 39.15
C GLN A 292 -16.92 -0.65 38.24
N PRO A 293 -16.86 0.60 38.70
CA PRO A 293 -17.24 1.74 37.88
C PRO A 293 -16.22 1.97 36.76
N VAL A 294 -16.72 2.15 35.54
CA VAL A 294 -15.93 2.53 34.37
C VAL A 294 -16.57 3.75 33.73
N VAL A 295 -15.84 4.85 33.69
CA VAL A 295 -16.31 6.09 33.06
C VAL A 295 -16.30 5.92 31.54
N ALA A 296 -17.47 6.01 30.93
CA ALA A 296 -17.62 6.00 29.48
C ALA A 296 -17.18 7.35 28.89
N GLY A 297 -16.77 7.34 27.62
CA GLY A 297 -16.40 8.56 26.90
C GLY A 297 -15.78 8.23 25.54
N THR A 298 -15.41 9.26 24.78
CA THR A 298 -14.77 9.11 23.47
C THR A 298 -13.44 8.37 23.53
N ASN A 299 -12.73 8.47 24.66
CA ASN A 299 -11.45 7.80 24.90
C ASN A 299 -11.58 6.46 25.64
N LEU A 300 -12.80 5.93 25.78
CA LEU A 300 -13.02 4.63 26.39
C LEU A 300 -12.17 3.57 25.70
N GLY A 301 -11.45 2.80 26.50
CA GLY A 301 -10.64 1.70 26.02
C GLY A 301 -10.26 0.73 27.12
N PHE A 302 -9.65 -0.37 26.74
CA PHE A 302 -9.14 -1.37 27.66
C PHE A 302 -7.72 -1.73 27.25
N ALA A 303 -6.77 -1.64 28.18
CA ALA A 303 -5.42 -2.15 28.01
C ALA A 303 -5.35 -3.52 28.67
N VAL A 304 -5.05 -4.55 27.88
CA VAL A 304 -4.91 -5.93 28.35
C VAL A 304 -3.42 -6.28 28.28
N THR A 305 -2.84 -6.60 29.43
CA THR A 305 -1.47 -7.11 29.52
C THR A 305 -1.51 -8.63 29.50
N VAL A 306 -0.82 -9.21 28.53
CA VAL A 306 -0.67 -10.67 28.38
C VAL A 306 0.79 -11.00 28.62
N GLU A 307 1.03 -12.06 29.39
CA GLU A 307 2.35 -12.66 29.59
C GLU A 307 2.45 -13.97 28.84
N ASP A 308 3.63 -14.26 28.31
CA ASP A 308 4.02 -15.62 27.97
C ASP A 308 4.46 -16.34 29.24
N SER A 309 3.52 -17.06 29.87
CA SER A 309 3.79 -17.87 31.06
C SER A 309 4.60 -19.13 30.75
N GLY A 310 4.84 -19.42 29.47
CA GLY A 310 5.60 -20.56 29.01
C GLY A 310 7.11 -20.35 29.02
N ASP A 311 7.82 -21.37 28.54
CA ASP A 311 9.28 -21.40 28.44
C ASP A 311 9.77 -21.21 26.99
N SER A 312 8.82 -20.94 26.07
CA SER A 312 9.04 -20.78 24.63
C SER A 312 8.29 -19.55 24.14
N ALA A 313 8.95 -18.71 23.35
CA ALA A 313 8.32 -17.54 22.74
C ALA A 313 7.12 -17.90 21.85
N GLU A 314 6.09 -17.07 21.89
CA GLU A 314 4.82 -17.28 21.18
C GLU A 314 4.57 -16.19 20.12
N VAL A 315 3.84 -16.56 19.06
CA VAL A 315 3.57 -15.67 17.92
C VAL A 315 2.11 -15.74 17.49
N HIS A 316 1.64 -14.66 16.87
CA HIS A 316 0.30 -14.55 16.29
C HIS A 316 -0.80 -14.99 17.26
N ILE A 317 -0.90 -14.30 18.40
CA ILE A 317 -1.85 -14.61 19.48
C ILE A 317 -3.04 -13.65 19.41
N PRO A 318 -4.22 -14.07 18.91
CA PRO A 318 -5.42 -13.27 18.96
C PRO A 318 -5.86 -13.01 20.40
N VAL A 319 -6.13 -11.74 20.70
CA VAL A 319 -6.75 -11.29 21.95
C VAL A 319 -8.09 -10.66 21.60
N THR A 320 -9.16 -11.21 22.15
CA THR A 320 -10.53 -10.74 21.92
C THR A 320 -11.08 -10.11 23.18
N LEU A 321 -11.55 -8.87 23.05
CA LEU A 321 -12.32 -8.16 24.05
C LEU A 321 -13.80 -8.23 23.68
N THR A 322 -14.63 -8.71 24.60
CA THR A 322 -16.09 -8.71 24.47
C THR A 322 -16.71 -7.94 25.63
N ILE A 323 -17.50 -6.92 25.32
CA ILE A 323 -18.33 -6.21 26.31
C ILE A 323 -19.76 -6.71 26.13
N THR A 324 -20.36 -7.24 27.17
CA THR A 324 -21.74 -7.77 27.13
C THR A 324 -22.57 -7.22 28.27
N ASN A 325 -23.85 -6.97 28.03
CA ASN A 325 -24.84 -6.68 29.06
C ASN A 325 -25.86 -7.83 29.25
N GLY A 326 -25.55 -9.02 28.70
CA GLY A 326 -26.42 -10.20 28.67
C GLY A 326 -27.38 -10.27 27.48
N THR A 327 -27.60 -9.17 26.75
CA THR A 327 -28.48 -9.13 25.56
C THR A 327 -27.76 -8.70 24.29
N LYS A 328 -26.74 -7.85 24.41
CA LYS A 328 -25.90 -7.38 23.30
C LYS A 328 -24.43 -7.55 23.63
N ASN A 329 -23.65 -7.80 22.58
CA ASN A 329 -22.20 -7.95 22.66
C ASN A 329 -21.51 -6.94 21.73
N ILE A 330 -20.46 -6.31 22.23
CA ILE A 330 -19.50 -5.54 21.45
C ILE A 330 -18.20 -6.34 21.45
N VAL A 331 -17.75 -6.79 20.28
CA VAL A 331 -16.55 -7.62 20.13
C VAL A 331 -15.47 -6.84 19.39
N LYS A 332 -14.25 -6.85 19.91
CA LYS A 332 -13.05 -6.31 19.28
C LYS A 332 -11.95 -7.35 19.37
N THR A 333 -11.15 -7.48 18.32
CA THR A 333 -10.01 -8.39 18.29
C THR A 333 -8.75 -7.61 17.94
N GLN A 334 -7.68 -7.89 18.65
CA GLN A 334 -6.31 -7.45 18.38
C GLN A 334 -5.41 -8.70 18.33
N THR A 335 -4.23 -8.59 17.75
CA THR A 335 -3.29 -9.73 17.67
C THR A 335 -1.95 -9.31 18.25
N ILE A 336 -1.42 -10.10 19.19
CA ILE A 336 -0.03 -10.00 19.62
C ILE A 336 0.80 -10.76 18.57
N ALA A 337 1.67 -10.05 17.86
CA ALA A 337 2.43 -10.66 16.78
C ALA A 337 3.56 -11.56 17.31
N PHE A 338 4.22 -11.11 18.38
CA PHE A 338 5.30 -11.82 19.07
C PHE A 338 5.30 -11.47 20.55
N ILE A 339 5.60 -12.45 21.39
CA ILE A 339 5.90 -12.28 22.81
C ILE A 339 7.03 -13.26 23.16
N ASP A 340 8.11 -12.76 23.76
CA ASP A 340 9.21 -13.62 24.20
C ASP A 340 8.80 -14.37 25.49
N LYS A 341 9.49 -15.47 25.80
CA LYS A 341 9.22 -16.25 27.00
C LYS A 341 9.27 -15.38 28.26
N LYS A 342 8.31 -15.52 29.16
CA LYS A 342 8.17 -14.72 30.41
C LYS A 342 8.06 -13.21 30.18
N ALA A 343 7.94 -12.74 28.93
CA ALA A 343 7.75 -11.33 28.64
C ALA A 343 6.26 -10.97 28.73
N GLN A 344 5.99 -9.69 28.92
CA GLN A 344 4.63 -9.14 28.92
C GLN A 344 4.46 -8.16 27.77
N THR A 345 3.32 -8.26 27.09
CA THR A 345 2.91 -7.36 26.02
C THR A 345 1.52 -6.82 26.32
N THR A 346 1.33 -5.51 26.14
CA THR A 346 0.03 -4.87 26.32
C THR A 346 -0.65 -4.60 24.98
N VAL A 347 -1.86 -5.12 24.79
CA VAL A 347 -2.73 -4.74 23.67
C VAL A 347 -3.80 -3.76 24.13
N THR A 348 -4.01 -2.70 23.36
CA THR A 348 -5.00 -1.66 23.69
C THR A 348 -6.18 -1.70 22.72
N PHE A 349 -7.37 -1.79 23.28
CA PHE A 349 -8.64 -1.68 22.57
C PHE A 349 -9.17 -0.26 22.68
N ARG A 350 -9.48 0.37 21.54
CA ARG A 350 -10.00 1.73 21.41
C ARG A 350 -11.24 1.75 20.52
N ASN A 351 -11.85 2.91 20.35
CA ASN A 351 -13.00 3.13 19.47
C ASN A 351 -14.16 2.20 19.82
N ILE A 352 -14.50 2.19 21.11
CA ILE A 352 -15.58 1.39 21.69
C ILE A 352 -16.80 2.30 21.80
N GLN A 353 -17.86 1.95 21.07
CA GLN A 353 -19.11 2.68 21.08
C GLN A 353 -20.12 1.92 21.93
N LEU A 354 -20.50 2.49 23.07
CA LEU A 354 -21.54 1.95 23.93
C LEU A 354 -22.89 2.55 23.53
N ASP A 355 -23.92 1.70 23.41
CA ASP A 355 -25.30 2.17 23.30
C ASP A 355 -25.93 2.41 24.68
N SER A 356 -27.13 2.99 24.71
CA SER A 356 -27.86 3.31 25.94
C SER A 356 -28.08 2.10 26.86
N ASN A 357 -28.07 0.88 26.32
CA ASN A 357 -28.41 -0.33 27.07
C ASN A 357 -27.23 -0.84 27.93
N PHE A 358 -26.03 -0.25 27.79
CA PHE A 358 -24.87 -0.57 28.61
C PHE A 358 -24.76 0.30 29.87
N PHE A 359 -25.48 1.41 29.94
CA PHE A 359 -25.41 2.36 31.06
C PHE A 359 -26.34 1.93 32.20
N GLY A 360 -25.83 1.89 33.43
CA GLY A 360 -26.59 1.50 34.63
C GLY A 360 -26.94 0.01 34.74
N SER A 361 -26.55 -0.81 33.76
CA SER A 361 -26.74 -2.26 33.81
C SER A 361 -25.77 -2.91 34.81
N GLN A 362 -26.33 -3.57 35.84
CA GLN A 362 -25.56 -4.32 36.84
C GLN A 362 -25.02 -5.66 36.30
N SER A 363 -25.52 -6.11 35.16
CA SER A 363 -25.13 -7.37 34.52
C SER A 363 -24.03 -7.19 33.47
N THR A 364 -23.48 -5.98 33.32
CA THR A 364 -22.46 -5.72 32.30
C THR A 364 -21.13 -6.35 32.70
N LYS A 365 -20.52 -7.04 31.74
CA LYS A 365 -19.23 -7.70 31.88
C LYS A 365 -18.30 -7.33 30.74
N VAL A 366 -17.02 -7.18 31.08
CA VAL A 366 -15.92 -7.16 30.11
C VAL A 366 -15.25 -8.52 30.16
N LYS A 367 -15.33 -9.27 29.07
CA LYS A 367 -14.64 -10.54 28.89
C LYS A 367 -13.41 -10.32 28.01
N VAL A 368 -12.28 -10.80 28.47
CA VAL A 368 -11.03 -10.88 27.71
C VAL A 368 -10.73 -12.35 27.45
N GLU A 369 -10.38 -12.68 26.22
CA GLU A 369 -9.99 -14.01 25.80
C GLU A 369 -8.72 -13.94 24.95
N VAL A 370 -7.67 -14.62 25.40
CA VAL A 370 -6.44 -14.86 24.64
C VAL A 370 -6.60 -16.24 24.01
N LYS A 371 -6.49 -16.33 22.68
CA LYS A 371 -6.62 -17.63 22.02
C LYS A 371 -5.45 -18.52 22.44
N PRO A 372 -5.69 -19.78 22.85
CA PRO A 372 -4.63 -20.66 23.26
C PRO A 372 -3.53 -20.83 22.21
N VAL A 373 -2.28 -20.81 22.66
CA VAL A 373 -1.13 -21.07 21.81
C VAL A 373 -0.96 -22.59 21.60
N PRO A 374 -0.31 -23.04 20.50
CA PRO A 374 -0.15 -24.46 20.24
C PRO A 374 0.52 -25.19 21.42
N ASN A 375 -0.08 -26.31 21.86
CA ASN A 375 0.40 -27.16 22.97
C ASN A 375 0.31 -26.54 24.38
N GLU A 376 -0.40 -25.43 24.54
CA GLU A 376 -0.77 -24.91 25.86
C GLU A 376 -1.70 -25.89 26.59
N LYS A 377 -1.34 -26.24 27.83
CA LYS A 377 -2.10 -27.18 28.65
C LYS A 377 -3.08 -26.49 29.59
N THR A 378 -2.66 -25.36 30.15
CA THR A 378 -3.48 -24.55 31.03
C THR A 378 -4.08 -23.43 30.20
N VAL A 379 -5.38 -23.50 29.93
CA VAL A 379 -6.10 -22.48 29.15
C VAL A 379 -7.07 -21.66 30.03
N SER A 380 -7.22 -22.03 31.29
CA SER A 380 -8.15 -21.38 32.23
C SER A 380 -7.76 -19.94 32.54
N ASN A 381 -6.48 -19.62 32.45
CA ASN A 381 -5.89 -18.30 32.69
C ASN A 381 -5.84 -17.43 31.42
N ASN A 382 -6.33 -17.95 30.29
CA ASN A 382 -6.46 -17.21 29.03
C ASN A 382 -7.78 -16.47 28.91
N THR A 383 -8.68 -16.65 29.88
CA THR A 383 -9.98 -15.98 29.90
C THR A 383 -10.17 -15.28 31.23
N ALA A 384 -10.64 -14.03 31.19
CA ALA A 384 -11.02 -13.28 32.36
C ALA A 384 -12.35 -12.56 32.11
N GLU A 385 -13.23 -12.57 33.11
CA GLU A 385 -14.49 -11.80 33.09
C GLU A 385 -14.51 -10.82 34.25
N TYR A 386 -14.75 -9.55 33.93
CA TYR A 386 -14.75 -8.45 34.88
C TYR A 386 -16.17 -7.86 34.96
N PRO A 387 -16.85 -7.88 36.12
CA PRO A 387 -18.11 -7.19 36.29
C PRO A 387 -17.87 -5.68 36.33
N VAL A 388 -18.51 -4.93 35.45
CA VAL A 388 -18.34 -3.47 35.37
C VAL A 388 -19.69 -2.77 35.26
N ILE A 389 -19.74 -1.53 35.71
CA ILE A 389 -20.87 -0.63 35.49
C ILE A 389 -20.38 0.63 34.79
N PHE A 390 -20.97 0.92 33.63
CA PHE A 390 -20.63 2.14 32.90
C PHE A 390 -21.40 3.33 33.45
N SER A 391 -20.67 4.39 33.77
CA SER A 391 -21.21 5.70 34.12
C SER A 391 -20.88 6.72 33.04
N LEU A 392 -21.69 7.77 32.96
CA LEU A 392 -21.37 8.93 32.13
C LEU A 392 -20.22 9.73 32.81
N PRO A 393 -19.38 10.41 32.01
CA PRO A 393 -18.45 11.38 32.57
C PRO A 393 -19.24 12.50 33.24
N GLN A 394 -18.80 12.90 34.44
CA GLN A 394 -19.40 14.03 35.16
C GLN A 394 -19.09 15.36 34.49
#